data_AF-A0A958ZJW9-F1
#
_entry.id   AF-A0A958ZJW9-F1
#
_cell.length_a   1.000
_cell.length_b   1.000
_cell.length_c   1.000
_cell.angle_alpha   90.00
_cell.angle_beta   90.00
_cell.angle_gamma   90.00
#
_symmetry.space_group_name_H-M   'P 1'
#
loop_
_entity.id
_entity.type
_entity.pdbx_description
1 polymer ?
#
loop_
_entity_poly.entity_id
_entity_poly.type
_entity_poly.pdbx_seq_one_letter_code
_entity_poly.pdbx_strand_id
1 'polypeptide(L)'
;MKNINLAILACFCAVGLVAQSVIITEIQYNPATAGQGGTEYLELYNNGSVNVDLTNWVVSGTGANSMNYTFGSYTLGAGQYVVLTNNPTNLLSFYSVTGLQYTGFLLNTGMAITVKDAGGITMDSLTYAPSAPWPTIAAAGGPSIELCDYNSDNTDPANWKRSVTKVGNNNTRDIYGTPGAMNACPSAPVIQFRFNGTALEESAGTRKYGVYIDNPASTATTVQIGAMNISGTLGADVTFTSPQTITFPANFQGMDTSFSFTIIDDTLYEPEEQVLFYLMNPNNGAQLLTDSFMLLINEDFQDRPVDRDMVLIGITDDEAGGSPRMIEVFVRKDIPELSIYGLGSANNGGGSDGVEFTFPSGPVNKGENFFVTNDSARFVAFFGFPADFIDIAGFNGPTSFNGNDAIELFENGRVIDRYGWHNEDGTGKVWEYTDGWAKRKPKTGPDGNLFVSNNWEFSGNDVFDGIAKNADAAKPYPINTYYYDDPEDTSTISTPEFLQHQAVRIYPNPASDILYISSDRVINQVSVYNILGSEVLSYYSGNNSMALDVAELQSGNYILRMEMANGNKMYRRFVCD
;
A
#
# COMPACT_ATOMS: atom_id res chain seq x y z
N MET A 1 -84.60 -53.45 42.58
CA MET A 1 -83.46 -52.50 42.47
C MET A 1 -83.16 -52.31 40.99
N LYS A 2 -83.63 -51.20 40.40
CA LYS A 2 -83.31 -50.82 39.02
C LYS A 2 -82.41 -49.59 39.10
N ASN A 3 -81.17 -49.76 38.68
CA ASN A 3 -80.13 -48.73 38.73
C ASN A 3 -80.38 -47.69 37.63
N ILE A 4 -80.36 -46.42 38.04
CA ILE A 4 -80.31 -45.26 37.16
C ILE A 4 -78.82 -45.01 36.88
N ASN A 5 -78.39 -45.15 35.62
CA ASN A 5 -77.08 -44.69 35.18
C ASN A 5 -77.24 -43.34 34.48
N LEU A 6 -76.65 -42.32 35.09
CA LEU A 6 -76.54 -40.96 34.61
C LEU A 6 -75.39 -40.90 33.59
N ALA A 7 -75.69 -40.60 32.33
CA ALA A 7 -74.67 -40.40 31.30
C ALA A 7 -74.17 -38.95 31.34
N ILE A 8 -72.90 -38.76 31.72
CA ILE A 8 -72.20 -37.48 31.63
C ILE A 8 -71.62 -37.38 30.21
N LEU A 9 -72.09 -36.42 29.43
CA LEU A 9 -71.55 -36.09 28.12
C LEU A 9 -70.34 -35.17 28.31
N ALA A 10 -69.13 -35.73 28.26
CA ALA A 10 -67.89 -34.96 28.21
C ALA A 10 -67.65 -34.47 26.79
N CYS A 11 -67.80 -33.16 26.55
CA CYS A 11 -67.38 -32.51 25.32
C CYS A 11 -65.84 -32.42 25.32
N PHE A 12 -65.18 -33.29 24.56
CA PHE A 12 -63.76 -33.16 24.25
C PHE A 12 -63.59 -31.98 23.27
N CYS A 13 -63.19 -30.83 23.78
CA CYS A 13 -62.63 -29.76 22.96
C CYS A 13 -61.21 -30.18 22.59
N ALA A 14 -61.02 -30.74 21.39
CA ALA A 14 -59.70 -30.97 20.84
C ALA A 14 -59.08 -29.61 20.50
N VAL A 15 -58.28 -29.08 21.41
CA VAL A 15 -57.36 -27.98 21.09
C VAL A 15 -56.31 -28.58 20.17
N GLY A 16 -56.44 -28.38 18.86
CA GLY A 16 -55.36 -28.66 17.93
C GLY A 16 -54.18 -27.77 18.33
N LEU A 17 -53.07 -28.36 18.78
CA LEU A 17 -51.80 -27.67 18.82
C LEU A 17 -51.48 -27.26 17.38
N VAL A 18 -51.65 -25.99 17.05
CA VAL A 18 -51.07 -25.43 15.83
C VAL A 18 -49.58 -25.33 16.12
N ALA A 19 -48.80 -26.24 15.55
CA ALA A 19 -47.34 -26.12 15.58
C ALA A 19 -46.96 -24.82 14.86
N GLN A 20 -46.62 -23.81 15.64
CA GLN A 20 -46.13 -22.55 15.14
C GLN A 20 -44.75 -22.80 14.52
N SER A 21 -44.60 -22.40 13.26
CA SER A 21 -43.69 -22.98 12.26
C SER A 21 -42.76 -21.93 11.68
N VAL A 22 -42.43 -20.92 12.49
CA VAL A 22 -41.43 -19.92 12.14
C VAL A 22 -40.06 -20.53 12.43
N ILE A 23 -39.26 -20.71 11.37
CA ILE A 23 -37.98 -21.39 11.42
C ILE A 23 -36.87 -20.51 10.85
N ILE A 24 -35.65 -20.69 11.34
CA ILE A 24 -34.42 -20.11 10.81
C ILE A 24 -34.02 -20.90 9.57
N THR A 25 -33.84 -20.20 8.45
CA THR A 25 -33.61 -20.83 7.14
C THR A 25 -32.33 -20.39 6.45
N GLU A 26 -31.82 -19.19 6.74
CA GLU A 26 -30.58 -18.70 6.12
C GLU A 26 -29.80 -17.81 7.10
N ILE A 27 -28.47 -17.92 7.07
CA ILE A 27 -27.55 -17.05 7.83
C ILE A 27 -26.41 -16.58 6.93
N GLN A 28 -26.22 -15.27 6.85
CA GLN A 28 -24.96 -14.67 6.40
C GLN A 28 -24.26 -14.05 7.62
N TYR A 29 -23.31 -14.80 8.17
CA TYR A 29 -22.60 -14.38 9.39
C TYR A 29 -21.21 -13.81 9.11
N ASN A 30 -20.66 -13.99 7.91
CA ASN A 30 -19.34 -13.46 7.55
C ASN A 30 -19.30 -13.10 6.06
N PRO A 31 -19.90 -11.96 5.66
CA PRO A 31 -20.04 -11.59 4.25
C PRO A 31 -18.70 -11.23 3.60
N ALA A 32 -18.56 -11.55 2.31
CA ALA A 32 -17.40 -11.19 1.48
C ALA A 32 -17.07 -9.69 1.42
N THR A 33 -17.99 -8.84 1.87
CA THR A 33 -17.95 -7.38 1.82
C THR A 33 -17.55 -6.73 3.15
N ALA A 34 -17.11 -7.48 4.18
CA ALA A 34 -16.84 -6.94 5.52
C ALA A 34 -15.94 -5.66 5.55
N GLY A 35 -14.92 -5.58 4.68
CA GLY A 35 -14.04 -4.40 4.55
C GLY A 35 -14.66 -3.20 3.80
N GLN A 36 -15.82 -3.38 3.17
CA GLN A 36 -16.61 -2.37 2.45
C GLN A 36 -17.96 -2.11 3.15
N GLY A 37 -18.07 -2.46 4.43
CA GLY A 37 -19.30 -2.31 5.21
C GLY A 37 -20.35 -3.40 4.96
N GLY A 38 -19.95 -4.62 4.61
CA GLY A 38 -20.84 -5.74 4.29
C GLY A 38 -22.04 -5.98 5.21
N THR A 39 -23.00 -6.77 4.74
CA THR A 39 -24.27 -6.98 5.43
C THR A 39 -24.38 -8.40 5.98
N GLU A 40 -24.54 -8.49 7.30
CA GLU A 40 -24.89 -9.74 7.98
C GLU A 40 -26.41 -9.84 8.04
N TYR A 41 -26.94 -11.06 7.94
CA TYR A 41 -28.37 -11.28 8.10
C TYR A 41 -28.73 -12.67 8.62
N LEU A 42 -29.93 -12.74 9.20
CA LEU A 42 -30.64 -13.94 9.61
C LEU A 42 -32.02 -13.93 8.94
N GLU A 43 -32.41 -15.03 8.32
CA GLU A 43 -33.73 -15.20 7.74
C GLU A 43 -34.62 -16.10 8.57
N LEU A 44 -35.86 -15.64 8.80
CA LEU A 44 -36.95 -16.45 9.32
C LEU A 44 -38.00 -16.71 8.21
N TYR A 45 -38.52 -17.92 8.19
CA TYR A 45 -39.55 -18.35 7.26
C TYR A 45 -40.75 -18.94 8.01
N ASN A 46 -41.96 -18.58 7.60
CA ASN A 46 -43.17 -19.21 8.10
C ASN A 46 -43.50 -20.46 7.28
N ASN A 47 -43.05 -21.63 7.77
CA ASN A 47 -43.32 -22.95 7.17
C ASN A 47 -44.75 -23.47 7.44
N GLY A 48 -45.60 -22.64 8.04
CA GLY A 48 -47.00 -22.95 8.31
C GLY A 48 -47.95 -22.57 7.18
N SER A 49 -49.20 -23.02 7.32
CA SER A 49 -50.30 -22.70 6.41
C SER A 49 -51.12 -21.48 6.82
N VAL A 50 -50.77 -20.83 7.93
CA VAL A 50 -51.48 -19.68 8.49
C VAL A 50 -50.53 -18.53 8.79
N ASN A 51 -51.05 -17.30 8.77
CA ASN A 51 -50.29 -16.12 9.17
C ASN A 51 -49.94 -16.20 10.67
N VAL A 52 -48.73 -15.77 11.01
CA VAL A 52 -48.23 -15.73 12.39
C VAL A 52 -48.03 -14.27 12.80
N ASP A 53 -48.61 -13.89 13.93
CA ASP A 53 -48.34 -12.61 14.57
C ASP A 53 -47.03 -12.71 15.37
N LEU A 54 -46.02 -11.95 14.93
CA LEU A 54 -44.71 -11.90 15.56
C LEU A 54 -44.62 -10.77 16.60
N THR A 55 -45.72 -10.08 16.91
CA THR A 55 -45.69 -8.96 17.86
C THR A 55 -45.07 -9.37 19.20
N ASN A 56 -44.04 -8.65 19.64
CA ASN A 56 -43.22 -8.90 20.83
C ASN A 56 -42.42 -10.21 20.83
N TRP A 57 -42.28 -10.88 19.69
CA TRP A 57 -41.31 -11.96 19.55
C TRP A 57 -39.90 -11.41 19.66
N VAL A 58 -39.00 -12.23 20.20
CA VAL A 58 -37.59 -11.88 20.41
C VAL A 58 -36.70 -12.85 19.65
N VAL A 59 -35.78 -12.30 18.86
CA VAL A 59 -34.67 -13.04 18.28
C VAL A 59 -33.40 -12.60 18.97
N SER A 60 -32.69 -13.53 19.59
CA SER A 60 -31.49 -13.22 20.37
C SER A 60 -30.40 -14.25 20.19
N GLY A 61 -29.17 -13.77 20.05
CA GLY A 61 -27.96 -14.58 20.03
C GLY A 61 -27.30 -14.72 21.41
N THR A 62 -26.46 -15.73 21.59
CA THR A 62 -25.63 -15.89 22.80
C THR A 62 -24.38 -15.02 22.76
N GLY A 63 -24.04 -14.38 23.89
CA GLY A 63 -22.81 -13.58 24.06
C GLY A 63 -23.10 -12.12 24.41
N ALA A 64 -22.06 -11.38 24.78
CA ALA A 64 -22.19 -9.94 24.98
C ALA A 64 -22.31 -9.22 23.62
N ASN A 65 -23.25 -8.28 23.49
CA ASN A 65 -23.50 -7.53 22.25
C ASN A 65 -23.85 -8.41 21.02
N SER A 66 -24.39 -9.61 21.26
CA SER A 66 -24.92 -10.49 20.22
C SER A 66 -26.12 -9.87 19.51
N MET A 67 -26.47 -10.42 18.34
CA MET A 67 -27.69 -10.02 17.64
C MET A 67 -28.90 -10.03 18.58
N ASN A 68 -29.68 -8.96 18.55
CA ASN A 68 -30.92 -8.84 19.31
C ASN A 68 -31.94 -8.02 18.52
N TYR A 69 -33.13 -8.57 18.36
CA TYR A 69 -34.26 -7.93 17.74
C TYR A 69 -35.56 -8.29 18.48
N THR A 70 -36.39 -7.28 18.74
CA THR A 70 -37.76 -7.47 19.24
C THR A 70 -38.73 -6.93 18.21
N PHE A 71 -39.65 -7.77 17.75
CA PHE A 71 -40.65 -7.39 16.77
C PHE A 71 -41.67 -6.41 17.39
N GLY A 72 -41.91 -5.29 16.70
CA GLY A 72 -43.10 -4.47 16.91
C GLY A 72 -44.35 -5.16 16.35
N SER A 73 -45.37 -4.39 15.95
CA SER A 73 -46.50 -5.00 15.24
C SER A 73 -46.05 -5.55 13.89
N TYR A 74 -46.05 -6.87 13.75
CA TYR A 74 -45.59 -7.55 12.54
C TYR A 74 -46.34 -8.86 12.33
N THR A 75 -46.88 -9.07 11.13
CA THR A 75 -47.56 -10.32 10.76
C THR A 75 -46.79 -10.97 9.63
N LEU A 76 -46.25 -12.16 9.87
CA LEU A 76 -45.58 -12.97 8.86
C LEU A 76 -46.61 -13.88 8.17
N GLY A 77 -46.86 -13.64 6.88
CA GLY A 77 -47.79 -14.45 6.09
C GLY A 77 -47.36 -15.92 5.99
N ALA A 78 -48.30 -16.82 5.75
CA ALA A 78 -47.98 -18.22 5.41
C ALA A 78 -47.07 -18.27 4.18
N GLY A 79 -45.95 -19.00 4.24
CA GLY A 79 -44.98 -19.08 3.15
C GLY A 79 -44.25 -17.77 2.84
N GLN A 80 -44.17 -16.85 3.80
CA GLN A 80 -43.41 -15.60 3.67
C GLN A 80 -42.14 -15.62 4.52
N TYR A 81 -41.20 -14.77 4.12
CA TYR A 81 -39.90 -14.58 4.75
C TYR A 81 -39.84 -13.25 5.48
N VAL A 82 -38.99 -13.17 6.50
CA VAL A 82 -38.54 -11.92 7.08
C VAL A 82 -37.04 -11.99 7.34
N VAL A 83 -36.33 -10.97 6.86
CA VAL A 83 -34.86 -10.89 6.99
C VAL A 83 -34.52 -9.86 8.05
N LEU A 84 -33.75 -10.29 9.06
CA LEU A 84 -33.16 -9.43 10.08
C LEU A 84 -31.71 -9.16 9.70
N THR A 85 -31.27 -7.91 9.74
CA THR A 85 -29.93 -7.53 9.27
C THR A 85 -29.28 -6.47 10.14
N ASN A 86 -27.94 -6.42 10.18
CA ASN A 86 -27.23 -5.31 10.83
C ASN A 86 -27.30 -4.01 10.02
N ASN A 87 -27.52 -4.08 8.70
CA ASN A 87 -27.49 -2.93 7.81
C ASN A 87 -28.49 -3.07 6.63
N PRO A 88 -29.73 -2.57 6.78
CA PRO A 88 -30.76 -2.67 5.75
C PRO A 88 -30.39 -2.02 4.41
N THR A 89 -29.60 -0.94 4.44
CA THR A 89 -29.15 -0.25 3.23
C THR A 89 -28.24 -1.15 2.41
N ASN A 90 -27.34 -1.86 3.07
CA ASN A 90 -26.38 -2.74 2.39
C ASN A 90 -27.02 -4.07 2.00
N LEU A 91 -27.97 -4.59 2.78
CA LEU A 91 -28.82 -5.70 2.35
C LEU A 91 -29.56 -5.35 1.05
N LEU A 92 -30.17 -4.17 0.98
CA LEU A 92 -30.85 -3.71 -0.23
C LEU A 92 -29.87 -3.53 -1.40
N SER A 93 -28.69 -2.97 -1.15
CA SER A 93 -27.69 -2.74 -2.20
C SER A 93 -27.11 -4.03 -2.77
N PHE A 94 -26.80 -5.03 -1.94
CA PHE A 94 -26.12 -6.25 -2.38
C PHE A 94 -27.09 -7.36 -2.80
N TYR A 95 -28.25 -7.46 -2.14
CA TYR A 95 -29.19 -8.56 -2.32
C TYR A 95 -30.53 -8.12 -2.93
N SER A 96 -30.76 -6.81 -3.12
CA SER A 96 -32.05 -6.25 -3.59
C SER A 96 -33.25 -6.62 -2.70
N VAL A 97 -33.00 -6.80 -1.40
CA VAL A 97 -33.99 -7.24 -0.40
C VAL A 97 -34.03 -6.25 0.76
N THR A 98 -35.23 -5.96 1.25
CA THR A 98 -35.41 -5.14 2.46
C THR A 98 -35.35 -6.00 3.72
N GLY A 99 -34.68 -5.50 4.76
CA GLY A 99 -34.57 -6.19 6.04
C GLY A 99 -34.88 -5.28 7.22
N LEU A 100 -35.23 -5.89 8.34
CA LEU A 100 -35.45 -5.22 9.62
C LEU A 100 -34.11 -5.14 10.36
N GLN A 101 -33.76 -3.96 10.89
CA GLN A 101 -32.46 -3.78 11.52
C GLN A 101 -32.43 -4.36 12.94
N TYR A 102 -31.49 -5.26 13.20
CA TYR A 102 -31.18 -5.72 14.57
C TYR A 102 -30.06 -4.92 15.21
N THR A 103 -29.92 -5.05 16.54
CA THR A 103 -28.78 -4.53 17.30
C THR A 103 -27.76 -5.62 17.59
N GLY A 104 -26.48 -5.28 17.78
CA GLY A 104 -25.41 -6.25 17.99
C GLY A 104 -24.89 -6.86 16.69
N PHE A 105 -24.31 -8.06 16.76
CA PHE A 105 -23.62 -8.70 15.62
C PHE A 105 -23.89 -10.22 15.56
N LEU A 106 -23.77 -10.78 14.35
CA LEU A 106 -23.58 -12.22 14.17
C LEU A 106 -22.09 -12.53 14.33
N LEU A 107 -21.74 -13.56 15.10
CA LEU A 107 -20.33 -13.87 15.36
C LEU A 107 -19.73 -14.72 14.24
N ASN A 108 -18.61 -14.27 13.66
CA ASN A 108 -17.80 -15.03 12.71
C ASN A 108 -17.32 -16.38 13.26
N THR A 109 -17.19 -16.48 14.59
CA THR A 109 -16.74 -17.68 15.30
C THR A 109 -17.85 -18.69 15.59
N GLY A 110 -19.08 -18.43 15.17
CA GLY A 110 -20.26 -19.22 15.54
C GLY A 110 -20.95 -18.69 16.79
N MET A 111 -22.25 -18.97 16.91
CA MET A 111 -23.07 -18.64 18.08
C MET A 111 -24.39 -19.41 18.06
N ALA A 112 -25.06 -19.46 19.21
CA ALA A 112 -26.45 -19.92 19.30
C ALA A 112 -27.41 -18.74 19.10
N ILE A 113 -28.47 -18.95 18.33
CA ILE A 113 -29.57 -18.04 18.05
C ILE A 113 -30.86 -18.69 18.56
N THR A 114 -31.72 -17.89 19.18
CA THR A 114 -33.03 -18.32 19.66
C THR A 114 -34.11 -17.37 19.17
N VAL A 115 -35.23 -17.95 18.74
CA VAL A 115 -36.46 -17.25 18.38
C VAL A 115 -37.49 -17.59 19.44
N LYS A 116 -38.00 -16.58 20.15
CA LYS A 116 -38.99 -16.75 21.21
C LYS A 116 -40.26 -15.98 20.89
N ASP A 117 -41.40 -16.59 21.18
CA ASP A 117 -42.70 -15.92 21.09
C ASP A 117 -42.86 -14.83 22.16
N ALA A 118 -43.99 -14.12 22.12
CA ALA A 118 -44.33 -13.08 23.10
C ALA A 118 -44.47 -13.60 24.55
N GLY A 119 -44.70 -14.91 24.73
CA GLY A 119 -44.75 -15.59 26.03
C GLY A 119 -43.38 -16.05 26.54
N GLY A 120 -42.32 -15.89 25.74
CA GLY A 120 -40.97 -16.34 26.04
C GLY A 120 -40.71 -17.82 25.71
N ILE A 121 -41.63 -18.49 25.02
CA ILE A 121 -41.48 -19.87 24.56
C ILE A 121 -40.55 -19.88 23.35
N THR A 122 -39.52 -20.72 23.38
CA THR A 122 -38.63 -20.92 22.23
C THR A 122 -39.40 -21.61 21.12
N MET A 123 -39.52 -20.93 19.98
CA MET A 123 -40.15 -21.45 18.77
C MET A 123 -39.13 -22.13 17.86
N ASP A 124 -37.92 -21.59 17.81
CA ASP A 124 -36.82 -22.18 17.07
C ASP A 124 -35.46 -21.77 17.69
N SER A 125 -34.43 -22.57 17.43
CA SER A 125 -33.07 -22.28 17.84
C SER A 125 -32.04 -22.95 16.95
N LEU A 126 -30.91 -22.29 16.76
CA LEU A 126 -29.82 -22.78 15.92
C LEU A 126 -28.47 -22.45 16.53
N THR A 127 -27.52 -23.39 16.50
CA THR A 127 -26.11 -23.11 16.84
C THR A 127 -25.23 -23.37 15.63
N TYR A 128 -24.81 -22.31 14.94
CA TYR A 128 -23.91 -22.43 13.77
C TYR A 128 -22.44 -22.31 14.19
N ALA A 129 -21.55 -22.87 13.37
CA ALA A 129 -20.10 -22.80 13.59
C ALA A 129 -19.34 -22.52 12.27
N PRO A 130 -18.12 -21.97 12.33
CA PRO A 130 -17.31 -21.67 11.14
C PRO A 130 -16.54 -22.87 10.59
N SER A 131 -16.72 -24.05 11.19
CA SER A 131 -15.94 -25.25 10.90
C SER A 131 -16.86 -26.44 10.59
N ALA A 132 -16.29 -27.45 9.95
CA ALA A 132 -16.96 -28.71 9.70
C ALA A 132 -17.61 -29.23 11.01
N PRO A 133 -18.81 -29.80 10.97
CA PRO A 133 -19.57 -30.18 9.77
C PRO A 133 -20.35 -29.04 9.05
N TRP A 134 -20.28 -27.79 9.54
CA TRP A 134 -20.91 -26.64 8.85
C TRP A 134 -20.14 -26.26 7.57
N PRO A 135 -20.78 -25.58 6.59
CA PRO A 135 -20.11 -25.12 5.38
C PRO A 135 -18.94 -24.17 5.68
N THR A 136 -17.71 -24.67 5.61
CA THR A 136 -16.52 -23.94 6.12
C THR A 136 -16.14 -22.74 5.27
N ILE A 137 -16.54 -22.71 4.00
CA ILE A 137 -16.28 -21.57 3.12
C ILE A 137 -17.00 -20.30 3.58
N ALA A 138 -18.17 -20.40 4.21
CA ALA A 138 -18.89 -19.26 4.75
C ALA A 138 -18.03 -18.50 5.76
N ALA A 139 -17.17 -19.20 6.51
CA ALA A 139 -16.26 -18.61 7.48
C ALA A 139 -15.09 -17.83 6.86
N ALA A 140 -14.84 -17.94 5.55
CA ALA A 140 -13.73 -17.27 4.87
C ALA A 140 -14.14 -15.93 4.20
N GLY A 141 -15.22 -15.29 4.69
CA GLY A 141 -15.82 -14.12 4.04
C GLY A 141 -16.64 -14.54 2.81
N GLY A 142 -17.50 -15.55 2.96
CA GLY A 142 -18.03 -16.35 1.87
C GLY A 142 -19.56 -16.25 1.66
N PRO A 143 -20.18 -17.28 1.05
CA PRO A 143 -21.63 -17.38 0.86
C PRO A 143 -22.36 -17.50 2.20
N SER A 144 -23.66 -17.17 2.21
CA SER A 144 -24.54 -17.56 3.31
C SER A 144 -24.65 -19.09 3.44
N ILE A 145 -25.06 -19.56 4.61
CA ILE A 145 -25.49 -20.94 4.84
C ILE A 145 -27.02 -21.02 4.80
N GLU A 146 -27.53 -22.05 4.15
CA GLU A 146 -28.94 -22.25 3.82
C GLU A 146 -29.40 -23.63 4.30
N LEU A 147 -30.57 -23.68 4.94
CA LEU A 147 -31.27 -24.91 5.27
C LEU A 147 -31.90 -25.50 4.00
N CYS A 148 -31.58 -26.74 3.67
CA CYS A 148 -31.95 -27.33 2.38
C CYS A 148 -33.36 -27.93 2.32
N ASP A 149 -33.89 -28.36 3.47
CA ASP A 149 -35.28 -28.82 3.61
C ASP A 149 -35.89 -28.15 4.83
N TYR A 150 -36.92 -27.34 4.61
CA TYR A 150 -37.60 -26.58 5.66
C TYR A 150 -38.35 -27.46 6.68
N ASN A 151 -38.50 -28.76 6.41
CA ASN A 151 -39.07 -29.72 7.35
C ASN A 151 -38.02 -30.55 8.10
N SER A 152 -36.73 -30.35 7.79
CA SER A 152 -35.63 -31.04 8.45
C SER A 152 -35.26 -30.38 9.77
N ASP A 153 -34.50 -31.10 10.60
CA ASP A 153 -33.98 -30.56 11.86
C ASP A 153 -32.89 -29.54 11.56
N ASN A 154 -33.19 -28.26 11.78
CA ASN A 154 -32.24 -27.18 11.54
C ASN A 154 -31.10 -27.16 12.56
N THR A 155 -31.16 -27.93 13.65
CA THR A 155 -30.04 -28.11 14.59
C THR A 155 -28.99 -29.09 14.08
N ASP A 156 -29.30 -29.89 13.06
CA ASP A 156 -28.38 -30.81 12.41
C ASP A 156 -27.61 -30.09 11.28
N PRO A 157 -26.28 -29.89 11.40
CA PRO A 157 -25.46 -29.26 10.37
C PRO A 157 -25.50 -29.99 9.01
N ALA A 158 -25.86 -31.28 8.96
CA ALA A 158 -25.98 -32.02 7.70
C ALA A 158 -27.10 -31.49 6.79
N ASN A 159 -28.07 -30.78 7.36
CA ASN A 159 -29.18 -30.16 6.62
C ASN A 159 -28.84 -28.76 6.06
N TRP A 160 -27.65 -28.25 6.38
CA TRP A 160 -27.18 -26.94 5.95
C TRP A 160 -26.12 -27.06 4.85
N LYS A 161 -26.28 -26.26 3.80
CA LYS A 161 -25.26 -26.11 2.76
C LYS A 161 -25.02 -24.64 2.49
N ARG A 162 -23.90 -24.33 1.83
CA ARG A 162 -23.67 -22.98 1.34
C ARG A 162 -24.65 -22.61 0.20
N SER A 163 -25.02 -21.33 0.11
CA SER A 163 -25.82 -20.81 -1.00
C SER A 163 -25.05 -20.77 -2.30
N VAL A 164 -25.55 -21.34 -3.41
CA VAL A 164 -24.94 -21.23 -4.76
C VAL A 164 -25.47 -20.06 -5.60
N THR A 165 -26.44 -19.30 -5.11
CA THR A 165 -27.13 -18.27 -5.88
C THR A 165 -26.33 -16.98 -5.88
N LYS A 166 -25.72 -16.64 -7.02
CA LYS A 166 -24.97 -15.39 -7.18
C LYS A 166 -25.93 -14.21 -7.26
N VAL A 167 -25.76 -13.24 -6.36
CA VAL A 167 -26.57 -12.01 -6.30
C VAL A 167 -25.79 -10.76 -6.69
N GLY A 168 -24.45 -10.84 -6.71
CA GLY A 168 -23.60 -9.70 -7.04
C GLY A 168 -22.11 -10.03 -7.05
N ASN A 169 -21.29 -8.99 -7.19
CA ASN A 169 -19.83 -9.04 -7.10
C ASN A 169 -19.33 -7.72 -6.47
N ASN A 170 -18.34 -7.78 -5.58
CA ASN A 170 -17.79 -6.59 -4.89
C ASN A 170 -16.41 -6.17 -5.43
N ASN A 171 -16.18 -6.34 -6.74
CA ASN A 171 -14.92 -6.20 -7.48
C ASN A 171 -13.84 -7.24 -7.15
N THR A 172 -13.89 -7.88 -5.97
CA THR A 172 -12.88 -8.87 -5.57
C THR A 172 -13.46 -10.27 -5.41
N ARG A 173 -14.77 -10.39 -5.18
CA ARG A 173 -15.46 -11.63 -4.82
C ARG A 173 -16.90 -11.62 -5.32
N ASP A 174 -17.38 -12.78 -5.74
CA ASP A 174 -18.80 -13.00 -5.97
C ASP A 174 -19.56 -13.10 -4.64
N ILE A 175 -20.76 -12.53 -4.60
CA ILE A 175 -21.65 -12.54 -3.44
C ILE A 175 -22.74 -13.59 -3.69
N TYR A 176 -22.99 -14.45 -2.70
CA TYR A 176 -23.99 -15.51 -2.79
C TYR A 176 -24.95 -15.48 -1.59
N GLY A 177 -26.23 -15.75 -1.86
CA GLY A 177 -27.30 -15.87 -0.87
C GLY A 177 -28.69 -15.87 -1.52
N THR A 178 -29.72 -16.21 -0.77
CA THR A 178 -31.13 -16.18 -1.22
C THR A 178 -32.09 -15.44 -0.27
N PRO A 179 -31.69 -14.31 0.36
CA PRO A 179 -32.56 -13.67 1.34
C PRO A 179 -33.88 -13.23 0.69
N GLY A 180 -34.98 -13.46 1.39
CA GLY A 180 -36.35 -13.22 0.93
C GLY A 180 -36.87 -14.23 -0.09
N ALA A 181 -36.17 -15.33 -0.35
CA ALA A 181 -36.51 -16.31 -1.39
C ALA A 181 -36.29 -17.76 -0.93
N MET A 182 -36.67 -18.71 -1.79
CA MET A 182 -36.46 -20.12 -1.50
C MET A 182 -34.97 -20.50 -1.63
N ASN A 183 -34.44 -21.16 -0.59
CA ASN A 183 -33.05 -21.63 -0.54
C ASN A 183 -32.72 -22.54 -1.73
N ALA A 184 -31.50 -22.41 -2.23
CA ALA A 184 -31.00 -23.14 -3.39
C ALA A 184 -29.74 -23.92 -3.00
N CYS A 185 -29.93 -25.07 -2.38
CA CYS A 185 -28.83 -25.93 -1.97
C CYS A 185 -28.20 -26.71 -3.12
N PRO A 186 -26.85 -26.83 -3.19
CA PRO A 186 -26.19 -27.67 -4.18
C PRO A 186 -26.51 -29.15 -4.00
N SER A 187 -26.83 -29.82 -5.12
CA SER A 187 -27.02 -31.27 -5.19
C SER A 187 -25.76 -32.03 -5.60
N ALA A 188 -24.80 -31.36 -6.24
CA ALA A 188 -23.50 -31.88 -6.65
C ALA A 188 -22.36 -31.21 -5.85
N PRO A 189 -21.10 -31.70 -5.94
CA PRO A 189 -19.98 -31.00 -5.33
C PRO A 189 -19.81 -29.60 -5.93
N VAL A 190 -19.31 -28.66 -5.13
CA VAL A 190 -19.01 -27.31 -5.60
C VAL A 190 -17.54 -27.05 -5.39
N ILE A 191 -16.83 -26.66 -6.45
CA ILE A 191 -15.38 -26.40 -6.42
C ILE A 191 -15.12 -24.95 -6.77
N GLN A 192 -14.18 -24.33 -6.05
CA GLN A 192 -13.74 -22.97 -6.33
C GLN A 192 -12.32 -22.72 -5.86
N PHE A 193 -11.70 -21.64 -6.36
CA PHE A 193 -10.49 -21.12 -5.73
C PHE A 193 -10.83 -20.51 -4.37
N ARG A 194 -9.97 -20.74 -3.38
CA ARG A 194 -9.93 -19.89 -2.20
C ARG A 194 -9.31 -18.57 -2.64
N PHE A 195 -9.87 -17.43 -2.21
CA PHE A 195 -9.50 -16.08 -2.66
C PHE A 195 -7.98 -15.88 -2.82
N ASN A 196 -7.53 -15.63 -4.05
CA ASN A 196 -6.10 -15.61 -4.38
C ASN A 196 -5.75 -14.75 -5.62
N GLY A 197 -6.47 -13.65 -5.89
CA GLY A 197 -6.03 -12.65 -6.87
C GLY A 197 -5.36 -11.46 -6.19
N THR A 198 -4.03 -11.44 -6.13
CA THR A 198 -3.23 -10.35 -5.54
C THR A 198 -2.09 -9.97 -6.47
N ALA A 199 -1.60 -8.74 -6.36
CA ALA A 199 -0.30 -8.37 -6.93
C ALA A 199 0.82 -9.05 -6.14
N LEU A 200 1.82 -9.59 -6.84
CA LEU A 200 3.04 -10.16 -6.27
C LEU A 200 4.25 -9.60 -7.01
N GLU A 201 5.34 -9.32 -6.29
CA GLU A 201 6.62 -8.99 -6.91
C GLU A 201 7.22 -10.22 -7.61
N GLU A 202 8.02 -10.04 -8.65
CA GLU A 202 8.70 -11.14 -9.35
C GLU A 202 9.59 -11.99 -8.45
N SER A 203 10.29 -11.32 -7.52
CA SER A 203 11.08 -11.95 -6.47
C SER A 203 10.26 -12.80 -5.47
N ALA A 204 8.93 -12.88 -5.62
CA ALA A 204 8.07 -13.73 -4.82
C ALA A 204 8.47 -15.21 -4.88
N GLY A 205 8.92 -15.72 -6.03
CA GLY A 205 9.23 -17.13 -6.23
C GLY A 205 8.00 -18.05 -6.12
N THR A 206 8.13 -19.19 -5.43
CA THR A 206 7.05 -20.21 -5.39
C THR A 206 5.87 -19.79 -4.52
N ARG A 207 4.66 -19.93 -5.05
CA ARG A 207 3.40 -19.68 -4.34
C ARG A 207 2.48 -20.88 -4.36
N LYS A 208 1.64 -20.98 -3.33
CA LYS A 208 0.66 -22.07 -3.13
C LYS A 208 -0.72 -21.48 -2.94
N TYR A 209 -1.63 -21.79 -3.86
CA TYR A 209 -3.00 -21.33 -3.80
C TYR A 209 -3.97 -22.49 -3.58
N GLY A 210 -4.97 -22.22 -2.74
CA GLY A 210 -5.95 -23.22 -2.28
C GLY A 210 -7.10 -23.40 -3.27
N VAL A 211 -7.50 -24.64 -3.48
CA VAL A 211 -8.72 -25.06 -4.16
C VAL A 211 -9.62 -25.76 -3.16
N TYR A 212 -10.84 -25.28 -3.05
CA TYR A 212 -11.81 -25.68 -2.05
C TYR A 212 -12.93 -26.53 -2.68
N ILE A 213 -13.49 -27.48 -1.92
CA ILE A 213 -14.66 -28.27 -2.30
C ILE A 213 -15.72 -28.27 -1.19
N ASP A 214 -16.98 -28.02 -1.55
CA ASP A 214 -18.17 -28.27 -0.73
C ASP A 214 -18.95 -29.47 -1.27
N ASN A 215 -19.75 -30.09 -0.40
CA ASN A 215 -20.64 -31.21 -0.74
C ASN A 215 -19.88 -32.34 -1.49
N PRO A 216 -18.73 -32.81 -0.97
CA PRO A 216 -17.87 -33.77 -1.64
C PRO A 216 -18.60 -35.09 -1.91
N ALA A 217 -18.39 -35.66 -3.09
CA ALA A 217 -19.02 -36.92 -3.47
C ALA A 217 -18.45 -38.12 -2.69
N SER A 218 -19.20 -39.22 -2.67
CA SER A 218 -18.76 -40.51 -2.13
C SER A 218 -17.69 -41.21 -2.98
N THR A 219 -17.39 -40.65 -4.15
CA THR A 219 -16.26 -41.00 -5.03
C THR A 219 -15.30 -39.82 -5.12
N ALA A 220 -14.03 -40.09 -5.48
CA ALA A 220 -13.04 -39.02 -5.64
C ALA A 220 -13.50 -38.02 -6.71
N THR A 221 -13.40 -36.73 -6.38
CA THR A 221 -13.78 -35.63 -7.27
C THR A 221 -12.51 -34.95 -7.79
N THR A 222 -12.43 -34.72 -9.10
CA THR A 222 -11.27 -34.08 -9.75
C THR A 222 -11.66 -32.80 -10.45
N VAL A 223 -10.74 -31.84 -10.49
CA VAL A 223 -10.83 -30.63 -11.33
C VAL A 223 -9.45 -30.36 -11.92
N GLN A 224 -9.40 -29.73 -13.09
CA GLN A 224 -8.16 -29.28 -13.71
C GLN A 224 -7.98 -27.77 -13.52
N ILE A 225 -6.74 -27.33 -13.32
CA ILE A 225 -6.36 -25.92 -13.29
C ILE A 225 -5.59 -25.63 -14.58
N GLY A 226 -6.12 -24.71 -15.38
CA GLY A 226 -5.40 -24.08 -16.47
C GLY A 226 -4.76 -22.77 -16.03
N ALA A 227 -3.70 -22.39 -16.73
CA ALA A 227 -3.11 -21.05 -16.69
C ALA A 227 -2.97 -20.51 -18.11
N MET A 228 -3.19 -19.21 -18.26
CA MET A 228 -3.04 -18.47 -19.51
C MET A 228 -2.41 -17.11 -19.20
N ASN A 229 -1.36 -16.75 -19.93
CA ASN A 229 -0.86 -15.38 -19.91
C ASN A 229 -1.80 -14.45 -20.66
N ILE A 230 -2.08 -13.30 -20.05
CA ILE A 230 -2.84 -12.21 -20.65
C ILE A 230 -1.89 -11.15 -21.22
N SER A 231 -0.70 -11.01 -20.64
CA SER A 231 0.46 -10.29 -21.16
C SER A 231 1.71 -11.17 -21.03
N GLY A 232 2.78 -10.91 -21.80
CA GLY A 232 4.02 -11.69 -21.70
C GLY A 232 3.95 -13.10 -22.29
N THR A 233 4.91 -13.95 -21.91
CA THR A 233 5.01 -15.34 -22.36
C THR A 233 5.13 -16.28 -21.17
N LEU A 234 4.07 -17.04 -20.83
CA LEU A 234 3.95 -17.81 -19.57
C LEU A 234 5.20 -18.55 -19.12
N GLY A 235 5.97 -19.14 -20.05
CA GLY A 235 7.17 -19.90 -19.71
C GLY A 235 8.43 -19.08 -19.39
N ALA A 236 8.42 -17.78 -19.64
CA ALA A 236 9.46 -16.83 -19.22
C ALA A 236 9.19 -16.34 -17.79
N ASP A 237 7.92 -16.12 -17.43
CA ASP A 237 7.56 -15.36 -16.23
C ASP A 237 7.02 -16.26 -15.11
N VAL A 238 6.34 -17.37 -15.46
CA VAL A 238 5.76 -18.31 -14.51
C VAL A 238 5.98 -19.77 -14.91
N THR A 239 6.69 -20.51 -14.07
CA THR A 239 6.73 -21.97 -14.19
C THR A 239 5.45 -22.59 -13.62
N PHE A 240 4.57 -23.06 -14.51
CA PHE A 240 3.36 -23.84 -14.16
C PHE A 240 3.05 -24.91 -15.21
N THR A 241 2.67 -26.13 -14.77
CA THR A 241 2.24 -27.20 -15.68
C THR A 241 0.73 -27.10 -15.94
N SER A 242 0.35 -26.64 -17.13
CA SER A 242 -1.05 -26.44 -17.54
C SER A 242 -1.52 -27.56 -18.50
N PRO A 243 -2.63 -28.28 -18.21
CA PRO A 243 -3.40 -28.24 -16.97
C PRO A 243 -2.80 -29.10 -15.86
N GLN A 244 -2.94 -28.67 -14.60
CA GLN A 244 -2.67 -29.48 -13.42
C GLN A 244 -3.97 -30.11 -12.91
N THR A 245 -3.98 -31.40 -12.58
CA THR A 245 -5.16 -32.06 -11.99
C THR A 245 -5.11 -32.00 -10.46
N ILE A 246 -6.18 -31.51 -9.86
CA ILE A 246 -6.46 -31.56 -8.42
C ILE A 246 -7.44 -32.69 -8.15
N THR A 247 -7.15 -33.50 -7.14
CA THR A 247 -7.99 -34.63 -6.72
C THR A 247 -8.40 -34.46 -5.26
N PHE A 248 -9.70 -34.35 -5.03
CA PHE A 248 -10.32 -34.47 -3.72
C PHE A 248 -10.71 -35.93 -3.48
N PRO A 249 -10.21 -36.59 -2.42
CA PRO A 249 -10.63 -37.93 -2.04
C PRO A 249 -12.15 -38.04 -1.83
N ALA A 250 -12.67 -39.26 -1.89
CA ALA A 250 -14.07 -39.55 -1.55
C ALA A 250 -14.40 -39.05 -0.14
N ASN A 251 -15.55 -38.37 0.01
CA ASN A 251 -16.04 -37.78 1.25
C ASN A 251 -15.04 -36.82 1.93
N PHE A 252 -14.20 -36.13 1.16
CA PHE A 252 -13.16 -35.23 1.67
C PHE A 252 -13.67 -34.29 2.78
N GLN A 253 -13.02 -34.29 3.95
CA GLN A 253 -13.38 -33.42 5.09
C GLN A 253 -12.32 -32.35 5.37
N GLY A 254 -11.30 -32.22 4.51
CA GLY A 254 -10.25 -31.23 4.68
C GLY A 254 -10.74 -29.83 4.31
N MET A 255 -9.99 -28.80 4.73
CA MET A 255 -10.29 -27.43 4.34
C MET A 255 -10.00 -27.19 2.87
N ASP A 256 -8.84 -27.62 2.36
CA ASP A 256 -8.44 -27.35 0.98
C ASP A 256 -7.42 -28.36 0.44
N THR A 257 -7.36 -28.42 -0.88
CA THR A 257 -6.19 -28.91 -1.63
C THR A 257 -5.48 -27.69 -2.23
N SER A 258 -4.28 -27.86 -2.78
CA SER A 258 -3.56 -26.71 -3.37
C SER A 258 -2.79 -27.10 -4.62
N PHE A 259 -2.50 -26.08 -5.43
CA PHE A 259 -1.54 -26.15 -6.50
C PHE A 259 -0.39 -25.17 -6.22
N SER A 260 0.70 -25.30 -6.98
CA SER A 260 1.84 -24.41 -6.87
C SER A 260 2.26 -23.91 -8.24
N PHE A 261 2.72 -22.68 -8.28
CA PHE A 261 3.40 -22.08 -9.42
C PHE A 261 4.63 -21.34 -8.88
N THR A 262 5.62 -21.12 -9.75
CA THR A 262 6.82 -20.35 -9.39
C THR A 262 6.92 -19.17 -10.32
N ILE A 263 6.93 -17.97 -9.76
CA ILE A 263 7.29 -16.76 -10.51
C ILE A 263 8.80 -16.81 -10.73
N ILE A 264 9.22 -16.56 -11.96
CA ILE A 264 10.61 -16.53 -12.36
C ILE A 264 11.10 -15.10 -12.11
N ASP A 265 12.08 -14.99 -11.22
CA ASP A 265 12.79 -13.75 -10.94
C ASP A 265 13.97 -13.70 -11.90
N ASP A 266 13.93 -12.82 -12.89
CA ASP A 266 15.00 -12.68 -13.87
C ASP A 266 15.89 -11.45 -13.60
N THR A 267 16.46 -10.81 -14.63
CA THR A 267 17.28 -9.61 -14.44
C THR A 267 16.92 -8.51 -15.44
N LEU A 268 15.81 -8.68 -16.16
CA LEU A 268 15.34 -7.83 -17.22
C LEU A 268 14.23 -6.95 -16.66
N TYR A 269 14.23 -5.69 -17.06
CA TYR A 269 13.10 -4.82 -16.76
C TYR A 269 12.00 -5.03 -17.80
N GLU A 270 10.86 -5.56 -17.38
CA GLU A 270 9.70 -5.80 -18.22
C GLU A 270 8.49 -4.93 -17.75
N PRO A 271 7.38 -4.83 -18.51
CA PRO A 271 6.16 -4.20 -17.99
C PRO A 271 5.40 -5.17 -17.08
N GLU A 272 4.61 -4.63 -16.14
CA GLU A 272 3.72 -5.43 -15.27
C GLU A 272 2.92 -6.50 -16.04
N GLU A 273 2.89 -7.71 -15.49
CA GLU A 273 2.36 -8.87 -16.19
C GLU A 273 1.13 -9.50 -15.54
N GLN A 274 0.29 -10.14 -16.35
CA GLN A 274 -0.95 -10.74 -15.90
C GLN A 274 -1.10 -12.20 -16.32
N VAL A 275 -1.35 -13.06 -15.32
CA VAL A 275 -1.62 -14.49 -15.52
C VAL A 275 -3.03 -14.82 -15.02
N LEU A 276 -3.85 -15.40 -15.89
CA LEU A 276 -5.18 -15.92 -15.55
C LEU A 276 -5.09 -17.40 -15.19
N PHE A 277 -5.44 -17.74 -13.96
CA PHE A 277 -5.69 -19.12 -13.56
C PHE A 277 -7.18 -19.41 -13.60
N TYR A 278 -7.56 -20.59 -14.09
CA TYR A 278 -8.97 -20.98 -14.20
C TYR A 278 -9.18 -22.48 -13.98
N LEU A 279 -10.35 -22.85 -13.45
CA LEU A 279 -10.78 -24.23 -13.23
C LEU A 279 -11.51 -24.76 -14.47
N MET A 280 -11.28 -26.03 -14.80
CA MET A 280 -11.90 -26.69 -15.95
C MET A 280 -12.08 -28.19 -15.70
N ASN A 281 -12.92 -28.82 -16.54
CA ASN A 281 -13.12 -30.27 -16.60
C ASN A 281 -13.37 -30.97 -15.24
N PRO A 282 -14.30 -30.50 -14.39
CA PRO A 282 -14.66 -31.23 -13.19
C PRO A 282 -15.34 -32.56 -13.53
N ASN A 283 -15.16 -33.57 -12.69
CA ASN A 283 -15.96 -34.81 -12.74
C ASN A 283 -17.13 -34.76 -11.72
N ASN A 284 -17.87 -35.87 -11.58
CA ASN A 284 -19.00 -36.01 -10.64
C ASN A 284 -20.10 -34.94 -10.75
N GLY A 285 -20.18 -34.25 -11.90
CA GLY A 285 -21.10 -33.14 -12.11
C GLY A 285 -20.82 -31.93 -11.22
N ALA A 286 -19.59 -31.78 -10.71
CA ALA A 286 -19.27 -30.70 -9.79
C ALA A 286 -19.44 -29.33 -10.46
N GLN A 287 -20.09 -28.42 -9.74
CA GLN A 287 -20.29 -27.04 -10.16
C GLN A 287 -19.01 -26.24 -9.86
N LEU A 288 -18.56 -25.45 -10.82
CA LEU A 288 -17.48 -24.50 -10.60
C LEU A 288 -18.07 -23.13 -10.23
N LEU A 289 -17.53 -22.53 -9.19
CA LEU A 289 -17.79 -21.14 -8.78
C LEU A 289 -16.46 -20.45 -8.53
N THR A 290 -16.42 -19.12 -8.58
CA THR A 290 -15.18 -18.32 -8.45
C THR A 290 -14.01 -19.04 -9.14
N ASP A 291 -14.28 -19.41 -10.40
CA ASP A 291 -13.55 -20.45 -11.11
C ASP A 291 -12.32 -19.91 -11.80
N SER A 292 -12.03 -18.62 -11.65
CA SER A 292 -10.86 -17.96 -12.16
C SER A 292 -10.42 -16.81 -11.27
N PHE A 293 -9.14 -16.49 -11.32
CA PHE A 293 -8.58 -15.26 -10.77
C PHE A 293 -7.40 -14.79 -11.62
N MET A 294 -7.17 -13.48 -11.58
CA MET A 294 -6.02 -12.85 -12.23
C MET A 294 -4.93 -12.60 -11.21
N LEU A 295 -3.72 -13.06 -11.51
CA LEU A 295 -2.49 -12.71 -10.81
C LEU A 295 -1.85 -11.54 -11.56
N LEU A 296 -1.49 -10.48 -10.82
CA LEU A 296 -0.63 -9.41 -11.32
C LEU A 296 0.78 -9.67 -10.79
N ILE A 297 1.76 -9.63 -11.68
CA ILE A 297 3.18 -9.77 -11.36
C ILE A 297 3.80 -8.39 -11.55
N ASN A 298 4.30 -7.84 -10.45
CA ASN A 298 5.00 -6.56 -10.43
C ASN A 298 6.49 -6.81 -10.61
N GLU A 299 7.09 -6.00 -11.47
CA GLU A 299 8.53 -5.88 -11.59
C GLU A 299 9.19 -5.53 -10.26
N ASP A 300 10.30 -6.18 -10.00
CA ASP A 300 11.12 -5.86 -8.86
C ASP A 300 11.87 -4.51 -9.06
N PHE A 301 12.28 -3.88 -7.96
CA PHE A 301 13.01 -2.61 -8.04
C PHE A 301 14.49 -2.78 -8.42
N GLN A 302 15.04 -3.99 -8.34
CA GLN A 302 16.43 -4.31 -8.66
C GLN A 302 16.69 -4.39 -10.15
N ASP A 303 15.68 -4.65 -10.97
CA ASP A 303 15.85 -4.76 -12.42
C ASP A 303 15.65 -3.43 -13.14
N ARG A 304 15.08 -2.44 -12.44
CA ARG A 304 14.98 -1.07 -12.95
C ARG A 304 16.34 -0.53 -13.37
N PRO A 305 16.46 0.02 -14.59
CA PRO A 305 17.71 0.63 -15.05
C PRO A 305 18.07 1.83 -14.16
N VAL A 306 19.39 2.05 -14.01
CA VAL A 306 19.97 3.20 -13.33
C VAL A 306 20.92 3.90 -14.29
N ASP A 307 20.70 5.19 -14.52
CA ASP A 307 21.51 6.00 -15.43
C ASP A 307 22.78 6.52 -14.74
N ARG A 308 22.75 6.62 -13.41
CA ARG A 308 23.84 7.15 -12.56
C ARG A 308 24.22 8.59 -12.91
N ASP A 309 23.20 9.37 -13.24
CA ASP A 309 23.34 10.77 -13.63
C ASP A 309 23.49 11.72 -12.45
N MET A 310 23.40 11.22 -11.21
CA MET A 310 23.76 11.94 -10.00
C MET A 310 24.89 11.24 -9.25
N VAL A 311 25.75 12.01 -8.57
CA VAL A 311 26.92 11.50 -7.84
C VAL A 311 27.00 12.12 -6.44
N LEU A 312 27.38 11.32 -5.45
CA LEU A 312 27.58 11.77 -4.07
C LEU A 312 28.97 12.42 -3.97
N ILE A 313 29.07 13.71 -3.65
CA ILE A 313 30.33 14.45 -3.77
C ILE A 313 30.85 15.06 -2.48
N GLY A 314 30.09 15.02 -1.40
CA GLY A 314 30.46 15.73 -0.19
C GLY A 314 29.67 15.33 1.03
N ILE A 315 30.36 15.24 2.16
CA ILE A 315 29.74 14.98 3.46
C ILE A 315 30.49 15.78 4.53
N THR A 316 29.75 16.35 5.47
CA THR A 316 30.32 17.04 6.65
C THR A 316 29.64 16.58 7.92
N ASP A 317 30.39 16.52 9.02
CA ASP A 317 29.93 16.27 10.38
C ASP A 317 30.51 17.33 11.33
N ASP A 318 29.81 17.69 12.41
CA ASP A 318 30.19 18.80 13.30
C ASP A 318 29.93 18.49 14.80
N GLU A 319 30.71 19.15 15.67
CA GLU A 319 30.81 18.86 17.11
C GLU A 319 29.45 19.04 17.83
N ALA A 320 29.20 18.20 18.83
CA ALA A 320 28.00 18.16 19.66
C ALA A 320 26.69 17.73 18.96
N GLY A 321 26.78 17.02 17.83
CA GLY A 321 25.60 16.69 17.02
C GLY A 321 25.00 17.94 16.36
N GLY A 322 25.86 18.93 16.15
CA GLY A 322 25.57 20.20 15.50
C GLY A 322 25.58 20.11 13.98
N SER A 323 25.33 21.25 13.36
CA SER A 323 25.15 21.39 11.92
C SER A 323 26.18 22.36 11.38
N PRO A 324 26.63 22.16 10.14
CA PRO A 324 25.94 21.31 9.16
C PRO A 324 26.48 19.88 9.09
N ARG A 325 25.63 18.94 9.53
CA ARG A 325 25.56 17.65 8.86
C ARG A 325 24.96 17.90 7.50
N MET A 326 25.75 17.65 6.47
CA MET A 326 25.34 17.90 5.10
C MET A 326 25.81 16.78 4.21
N ILE A 327 24.96 16.47 3.23
CA ILE A 327 25.27 15.67 2.07
C ILE A 327 25.23 16.59 0.85
N GLU A 328 26.27 16.55 0.01
CA GLU A 328 26.34 17.26 -1.27
C GLU A 328 26.31 16.25 -2.42
N VAL A 329 25.45 16.52 -3.41
CA VAL A 329 25.32 15.72 -4.64
C VAL A 329 25.49 16.60 -5.88
N PHE A 330 26.00 16.02 -6.97
CA PHE A 330 26.23 16.70 -8.26
C PHE A 330 25.47 16.00 -9.39
N VAL A 331 24.84 16.79 -10.26
CA VAL A 331 24.08 16.34 -11.43
C VAL A 331 24.99 16.29 -12.66
N ARG A 332 25.28 15.09 -13.18
CA ARG A 332 26.18 14.83 -14.32
C ARG A 332 25.53 14.98 -15.69
N LYS A 333 24.21 14.75 -15.79
CA LYS A 333 23.39 14.94 -16.99
C LYS A 333 22.03 15.53 -16.60
N ASP A 334 21.29 16.08 -17.57
CA ASP A 334 19.93 16.58 -17.32
C ASP A 334 19.04 15.44 -16.82
N ILE A 335 18.42 15.60 -15.66
CA ILE A 335 17.54 14.61 -15.03
C ILE A 335 16.09 15.11 -15.20
N PRO A 336 15.22 14.39 -15.93
CA PRO A 336 13.84 14.83 -16.14
C PRO A 336 12.95 14.76 -14.90
N GLU A 337 13.24 13.82 -14.00
CA GLU A 337 12.46 13.59 -12.78
C GLU A 337 13.39 13.29 -11.61
N LEU A 338 13.64 14.28 -10.76
CA LEU A 338 14.54 14.14 -9.62
C LEU A 338 13.96 13.23 -8.53
N SER A 339 12.64 13.04 -8.45
CA SER A 339 12.04 12.22 -7.38
C SER A 339 12.34 10.72 -7.47
N ILE A 340 12.98 10.25 -8.54
CA ILE A 340 13.49 8.87 -8.62
C ILE A 340 14.77 8.67 -7.80
N TYR A 341 15.42 9.76 -7.38
CA TYR A 341 16.63 9.73 -6.58
C TYR A 341 16.31 9.87 -5.09
N GLY A 342 17.21 9.35 -4.26
CA GLY A 342 17.11 9.48 -2.81
C GLY A 342 18.43 9.30 -2.09
N LEU A 343 18.45 9.61 -0.80
CA LEU A 343 19.61 9.45 0.08
C LEU A 343 19.27 8.51 1.23
N GLY A 344 20.27 7.82 1.74
CA GLY A 344 20.19 7.04 2.97
C GLY A 344 21.54 7.01 3.69
N SER A 345 21.50 6.67 4.96
CA SER A 345 22.68 6.45 5.80
C SER A 345 22.62 5.05 6.40
N ALA A 346 23.79 4.41 6.54
CA ALA A 346 23.93 3.11 7.17
C ALA A 346 24.62 3.31 8.52
N ASN A 347 23.81 3.42 9.57
CA ASN A 347 24.32 3.81 10.88
C ASN A 347 25.07 2.68 11.59
N ASN A 348 26.26 2.98 12.10
CA ASN A 348 27.11 2.12 12.93
C ASN A 348 27.35 0.71 12.32
N GLY A 349 27.43 0.63 10.99
CA GLY A 349 27.63 -0.63 10.26
C GLY A 349 26.42 -1.58 10.27
N GLY A 350 25.21 -1.06 10.48
CA GLY A 350 23.96 -1.83 10.51
C GLY A 350 23.51 -2.39 9.16
N GLY A 351 24.11 -1.94 8.05
CA GLY A 351 23.66 -2.19 6.69
C GLY A 351 22.81 -1.04 6.15
N SER A 352 22.39 -1.16 4.90
CA SER A 352 21.52 -0.15 4.25
C SER A 352 20.10 -0.29 4.77
N ASP A 353 19.52 0.81 5.24
CA ASP A 353 18.11 0.91 5.62
C ASP A 353 17.21 1.36 4.44
N GLY A 354 17.81 1.54 3.26
CA GLY A 354 17.14 1.97 2.05
C GLY A 354 17.08 3.50 1.90
N VAL A 355 16.08 3.98 1.15
CA VAL A 355 15.88 5.42 0.89
C VAL A 355 15.23 6.07 2.12
N GLU A 356 15.92 7.03 2.73
CA GLU A 356 15.47 7.78 3.91
C GLU A 356 15.03 9.21 3.56
N PHE A 357 15.52 9.73 2.43
CA PHE A 357 15.11 11.02 1.85
C PHE A 357 14.88 10.85 0.36
N THR A 358 13.73 11.30 -0.12
CA THR A 358 13.40 11.36 -1.55
C THR A 358 13.44 12.81 -2.00
N PHE A 359 14.15 13.08 -3.10
CA PHE A 359 14.18 14.43 -3.65
C PHE A 359 12.80 14.84 -4.20
N PRO A 360 12.47 16.14 -4.24
CA PRO A 360 11.20 16.60 -4.79
C PRO A 360 11.10 16.31 -6.29
N SER A 361 9.86 16.21 -6.78
CA SER A 361 9.61 15.99 -8.21
C SER A 361 9.95 17.22 -9.05
N GLY A 362 10.53 16.99 -10.22
CA GLY A 362 10.83 18.01 -11.20
C GLY A 362 12.14 17.79 -11.96
N PRO A 363 12.32 18.47 -13.10
CA PRO A 363 13.54 18.37 -13.89
C PRO A 363 14.68 19.20 -13.28
N VAL A 364 15.91 18.71 -13.38
CA VAL A 364 17.14 19.42 -12.99
C VAL A 364 18.20 19.33 -14.08
N ASN A 365 19.03 20.37 -14.21
CA ASN A 365 19.99 20.47 -15.32
C ASN A 365 21.37 19.91 -14.93
N LYS A 366 22.11 19.46 -15.94
CA LYS A 366 23.53 19.11 -15.84
C LYS A 366 24.34 20.24 -15.20
N GLY A 367 25.20 19.86 -14.27
CA GLY A 367 26.12 20.75 -13.58
C GLY A 367 25.57 21.38 -12.30
N GLU A 368 24.32 21.07 -11.94
CA GLU A 368 23.72 21.50 -10.67
C GLU A 368 24.30 20.73 -9.48
N ASN A 369 24.42 21.42 -8.35
CA ASN A 369 24.89 20.89 -7.07
C ASN A 369 23.82 21.13 -6.02
N PHE A 370 23.46 20.09 -5.28
CA PHE A 370 22.49 20.21 -4.19
C PHE A 370 23.13 19.89 -2.86
N PHE A 371 22.75 20.68 -1.85
CA PHE A 371 23.12 20.50 -0.46
C PHE A 371 21.85 20.08 0.31
N VAL A 372 21.94 18.93 0.98
CA VAL A 372 20.91 18.42 1.89
C VAL A 372 21.43 18.53 3.31
N THR A 373 20.69 19.15 4.22
CA THR A 373 21.13 19.35 5.61
C THR A 373 20.00 19.13 6.62
N ASN A 374 20.33 18.80 7.87
CA ASN A 374 19.36 18.70 8.96
C ASN A 374 18.94 20.05 9.58
N ASP A 375 19.72 21.12 9.39
CA ASP A 375 19.48 22.42 10.03
C ASP A 375 19.90 23.56 9.09
N SER A 376 18.92 24.14 8.41
CA SER A 376 19.16 25.20 7.43
C SER A 376 19.75 26.47 8.06
N ALA A 377 19.39 26.80 9.31
CA ALA A 377 19.84 28.02 9.97
C ALA A 377 21.33 27.92 10.33
N ARG A 378 21.75 26.80 10.89
CA ARG A 378 23.16 26.54 11.20
C ARG A 378 24.00 26.35 9.94
N PHE A 379 23.47 25.68 8.91
CA PHE A 379 24.12 25.58 7.61
C PHE A 379 24.47 26.97 7.05
N VAL A 380 23.50 27.90 7.06
CA VAL A 380 23.74 29.29 6.64
C VAL A 380 24.78 29.99 7.51
N ALA A 381 24.74 29.79 8.83
CA ALA A 381 25.70 30.40 9.74
C ALA A 381 27.15 29.93 9.46
N PHE A 382 27.32 28.65 9.15
CA PHE A 382 28.64 28.03 8.95
C PHE A 382 29.21 28.26 7.54
N PHE A 383 28.39 28.08 6.50
CA PHE A 383 28.82 28.18 5.10
C PHE A 383 28.55 29.54 4.44
N GLY A 384 27.66 30.35 5.00
CA GLY A 384 27.34 31.69 4.48
C GLY A 384 26.34 31.70 3.32
N PHE A 385 25.77 30.56 2.95
CA PHE A 385 24.69 30.40 1.97
C PHE A 385 23.74 29.29 2.45
N PRO A 386 22.48 29.23 2.01
CA PRO A 386 21.57 28.16 2.43
C PRO A 386 21.71 26.89 1.59
N ALA A 387 21.35 25.78 2.21
CA ALA A 387 21.22 24.50 1.55
C ALA A 387 19.95 24.48 0.66
N ASP A 388 19.95 23.60 -0.34
CA ASP A 388 18.84 23.44 -1.28
C ASP A 388 17.69 22.66 -0.64
N PHE A 389 18.01 21.66 0.18
CA PHE A 389 17.03 20.80 0.82
C PHE A 389 17.29 20.66 2.32
N ILE A 390 16.19 20.51 3.06
CA ILE A 390 16.22 20.22 4.50
C ILE A 390 15.70 18.81 4.75
N ASP A 391 16.50 18.00 5.44
CA ASP A 391 16.09 16.73 6.01
C ASP A 391 15.29 16.99 7.29
N ILE A 392 13.98 16.78 7.21
CA ILE A 392 13.04 16.99 8.32
C ILE A 392 12.78 15.71 9.13
N ALA A 393 13.36 14.57 8.73
CA ALA A 393 13.10 13.27 9.36
C ALA A 393 13.85 13.07 10.69
N GLY A 394 14.74 14.00 11.06
CA GLY A 394 15.44 13.98 12.35
C GLY A 394 16.36 12.75 12.47
N PHE A 395 16.19 11.96 13.53
CA PHE A 395 17.00 10.75 13.78
C PHE A 395 16.71 9.58 12.82
N ASN A 396 15.74 9.72 11.91
CA ASN A 396 15.38 8.69 10.93
C ASN A 396 15.67 9.15 9.49
N GLY A 397 16.44 10.24 9.32
CA GLY A 397 16.79 10.78 8.02
C GLY A 397 18.23 10.48 7.62
N PRO A 398 18.59 10.68 6.33
CA PRO A 398 19.93 10.42 5.82
C PRO A 398 21.02 11.29 6.47
N THR A 399 20.65 12.31 7.24
CA THR A 399 21.58 13.16 7.98
C THR A 399 21.76 12.76 9.45
N SER A 400 21.24 11.59 9.84
CA SER A 400 21.38 11.03 11.18
C SER A 400 22.72 10.29 11.41
N PHE A 401 23.78 10.69 10.72
CA PHE A 401 25.13 10.14 10.87
C PHE A 401 26.00 10.94 11.86
N ASN A 402 27.12 10.41 12.32
CA ASN A 402 28.04 11.06 13.29
C ASN A 402 29.52 10.95 12.90
N GLY A 403 29.82 11.06 11.60
CA GLY A 403 31.20 11.16 11.12
C GLY A 403 31.92 9.82 10.91
N ASN A 404 31.26 8.70 11.20
CA ASN A 404 31.81 7.36 10.96
C ASN A 404 30.81 6.42 10.27
N ASP A 405 29.69 6.95 9.76
CA ASP A 405 28.66 6.18 9.06
C ASP A 405 28.79 6.28 7.55
N ALA A 406 28.34 5.23 6.87
CA ALA A 406 28.29 5.21 5.42
C ALA A 406 27.05 5.95 4.89
N ILE A 407 27.21 6.61 3.74
CA ILE A 407 26.16 7.40 3.07
C ILE A 407 25.92 6.82 1.68
N GLU A 408 24.65 6.74 1.29
CA GLU A 408 24.19 6.07 0.09
C GLU A 408 23.34 7.01 -0.77
N LEU A 409 23.59 6.98 -2.07
CA LEU A 409 22.78 7.66 -3.08
C LEU A 409 22.03 6.61 -3.88
N PHE A 410 20.71 6.79 -4.02
CA PHE A 410 19.81 5.88 -4.69
C PHE A 410 19.23 6.47 -5.97
N GLU A 411 18.93 5.60 -6.93
CA GLU A 411 18.12 5.85 -8.13
C GLU A 411 17.19 4.67 -8.32
N ASN A 412 15.89 4.93 -8.44
CA ASN A 412 14.85 3.88 -8.51
C ASN A 412 14.91 2.87 -7.34
N GLY A 413 15.40 3.31 -6.16
CA GLY A 413 15.57 2.46 -4.98
C GLY A 413 16.86 1.63 -4.96
N ARG A 414 17.73 1.74 -5.96
CA ARG A 414 19.02 1.04 -6.05
C ARG A 414 20.18 1.97 -5.71
N VAL A 415 21.16 1.50 -4.94
CA VAL A 415 22.38 2.27 -4.63
C VAL A 415 23.21 2.49 -5.89
N ILE A 416 23.34 3.75 -6.30
CA ILE A 416 24.18 4.18 -7.43
C ILE A 416 25.51 4.78 -7.02
N ASP A 417 25.66 5.20 -5.76
CA ASP A 417 26.93 5.68 -5.22
C ASP A 417 26.99 5.51 -3.69
N ARG A 418 28.19 5.37 -3.14
CA ARG A 418 28.39 5.20 -1.70
C ARG A 418 29.67 5.86 -1.18
N TYR A 419 29.56 6.44 0.01
CA TYR A 419 30.69 6.76 0.88
C TYR A 419 30.72 5.81 2.09
N GLY A 420 31.89 5.26 2.43
CA GLY A 420 32.04 4.32 3.55
C GLY A 420 31.51 2.91 3.27
N TRP A 421 31.65 2.01 4.25
CA TRP A 421 31.18 0.62 4.13
C TRP A 421 29.92 0.42 4.98
N HIS A 422 28.77 0.20 4.34
CA HIS A 422 27.47 0.08 5.03
C HIS A 422 27.38 -0.98 6.14
N ASN A 423 28.20 -2.05 6.09
CA ASN A 423 28.23 -3.10 7.11
C ASN A 423 29.40 -2.96 8.11
N GLU A 424 30.08 -1.81 8.15
CA GLU A 424 31.18 -1.55 9.07
C GLU A 424 31.04 -0.17 9.73
N ASP A 425 31.33 -0.11 11.03
CA ASP A 425 31.56 1.15 11.75
C ASP A 425 32.90 1.77 11.30
N GLY A 426 32.85 3.05 10.91
CA GLY A 426 33.97 3.83 10.40
C GLY A 426 34.97 4.28 11.45
N THR A 427 34.72 4.05 12.74
CA THR A 427 35.60 4.51 13.84
C THR A 427 37.04 4.04 13.63
N GLY A 428 37.99 4.98 13.59
CA GLY A 428 39.41 4.72 13.36
C GLY A 428 39.76 4.20 11.96
N LYS A 429 38.84 4.25 10.99
CA LYS A 429 39.08 3.90 9.59
C LYS A 429 39.55 5.13 8.81
N VAL A 430 40.11 4.88 7.61
CA VAL A 430 40.58 5.95 6.71
C VAL A 430 39.47 6.89 6.24
N TRP A 431 38.22 6.46 6.36
CA TRP A 431 37.03 7.17 5.90
C TRP A 431 36.24 7.78 7.07
N GLU A 432 36.80 7.78 8.28
CA GLU A 432 36.30 8.58 9.39
C GLU A 432 36.47 10.07 9.10
N TYR A 433 35.45 10.86 9.43
CA TYR A 433 35.38 12.30 9.20
C TYR A 433 34.67 13.02 10.36
N THR A 434 34.67 12.42 11.56
CA THR A 434 34.10 12.99 12.78
C THR A 434 34.54 14.43 12.98
N ASP A 435 33.57 15.32 13.18
CA ASP A 435 33.79 16.76 13.36
C ASP A 435 34.67 17.36 12.23
N GLY A 436 34.42 16.90 11.01
CA GLY A 436 35.18 17.20 9.81
C GLY A 436 34.39 16.94 8.53
N TRP A 437 35.10 16.53 7.48
CA TRP A 437 34.49 16.35 6.17
C TRP A 437 35.21 15.36 5.26
N ALA A 438 34.43 14.83 4.31
CA ALA A 438 34.90 14.10 3.16
C ALA A 438 34.41 14.77 1.87
N LYS A 439 35.32 14.97 0.91
CA LYS A 439 35.01 15.52 -0.41
C LYS A 439 35.44 14.56 -1.50
N ARG A 440 34.58 14.32 -2.47
CA ARG A 440 34.93 13.53 -3.66
C ARG A 440 35.88 14.32 -4.55
N LYS A 441 36.91 13.65 -5.06
CA LYS A 441 37.85 14.18 -6.04
C LYS A 441 37.15 14.39 -7.40
N PRO A 442 37.47 15.47 -8.12
CA PRO A 442 36.89 15.69 -9.45
C PRO A 442 37.09 14.51 -10.39
N LYS A 443 36.14 14.32 -11.32
CA LYS A 443 36.14 13.27 -12.35
C LYS A 443 36.06 11.83 -11.82
N THR A 444 35.74 11.64 -10.54
CA THR A 444 35.54 10.31 -9.95
C THR A 444 34.09 10.07 -9.59
N GLY A 445 33.70 8.79 -9.46
CA GLY A 445 32.32 8.39 -9.19
C GLY A 445 31.34 8.63 -10.34
N PRO A 446 30.06 8.28 -10.15
CA PRO A 446 29.56 7.47 -9.03
C PRO A 446 30.08 6.03 -9.09
N ASP A 447 30.38 5.44 -7.94
CA ASP A 447 31.10 4.15 -7.82
C ASP A 447 30.16 2.93 -7.72
N GLY A 448 28.85 3.12 -7.96
CA GLY A 448 27.84 2.09 -7.72
C GLY A 448 27.73 1.75 -6.24
N ASN A 449 27.53 0.46 -5.95
CA ASN A 449 27.43 -0.05 -4.58
C ASN A 449 28.80 -0.19 -3.86
N LEU A 450 29.90 0.28 -4.47
CA LEU A 450 31.25 0.15 -3.91
C LEU A 450 31.69 1.46 -3.25
N PHE A 451 32.51 1.35 -2.21
CA PHE A 451 33.26 2.48 -1.68
C PHE A 451 34.71 2.43 -2.16
N VAL A 452 35.11 3.45 -2.92
CA VAL A 452 36.47 3.60 -3.46
C VAL A 452 37.17 4.74 -2.73
N SER A 453 37.85 4.46 -1.62
CA SER A 453 38.48 5.48 -0.76
C SER A 453 39.44 6.43 -1.49
N ASN A 454 40.11 5.96 -2.54
CA ASN A 454 41.02 6.79 -3.36
C ASN A 454 40.30 7.93 -4.11
N ASN A 455 38.99 7.84 -4.31
CA ASN A 455 38.18 8.87 -4.93
C ASN A 455 37.84 10.02 -3.99
N TRP A 456 38.27 9.96 -2.73
CA TRP A 456 37.90 10.92 -1.69
C TRP A 456 39.15 11.63 -1.11
N GLU A 457 38.92 12.85 -0.65
CA GLU A 457 39.81 13.65 0.19
C GLU A 457 39.15 13.85 1.55
N PHE A 458 39.95 13.75 2.60
CA PHE A 458 39.49 13.77 3.99
C PHE A 458 40.15 14.92 4.73
N SER A 459 39.37 15.64 5.53
CA SER A 459 39.91 16.65 6.46
C SER A 459 40.80 16.03 7.53
N GLY A 460 40.47 14.79 7.95
CA GLY A 460 40.82 14.25 9.26
C GLY A 460 39.83 14.71 10.32
N ASN A 461 39.91 14.10 11.50
CA ASN A 461 38.95 14.35 12.59
C ASN A 461 39.20 15.72 13.24
N ASP A 462 38.16 16.25 13.89
CA ASP A 462 38.22 17.41 14.80
C ASP A 462 38.67 18.72 14.10
N VAL A 463 38.46 18.82 12.77
CA VAL A 463 38.86 20.00 11.99
C VAL A 463 37.90 21.16 12.18
N PHE A 464 36.66 20.88 12.58
CA PHE A 464 35.63 21.88 12.86
C PHE A 464 35.48 22.22 14.35
N ASP A 465 36.21 21.55 15.26
CA ASP A 465 36.18 21.80 16.71
C ASP A 465 36.37 23.26 17.08
N GLY A 466 35.37 23.81 17.77
CA GLY A 466 35.38 25.20 18.25
C GLY A 466 35.37 26.26 17.15
N ILE A 467 35.07 25.91 15.90
CA ILE A 467 35.03 26.83 14.76
C ILE A 467 33.59 27.24 14.43
N ALA A 468 33.35 28.54 14.22
CA ALA A 468 32.01 29.05 13.93
C ALA A 468 31.68 29.13 12.42
N LYS A 469 32.70 29.11 11.56
CA LYS A 469 32.56 29.27 10.10
C LYS A 469 33.55 28.39 9.36
N ASN A 470 33.12 27.83 8.23
CA ASN A 470 33.97 26.98 7.39
C ASN A 470 35.32 27.62 7.04
N ALA A 471 35.33 28.94 6.75
CA ALA A 471 36.53 29.66 6.35
C ALA A 471 37.60 29.78 7.46
N ASP A 472 37.21 29.60 8.73
CA ASP A 472 38.09 29.72 9.88
C ASP A 472 38.75 28.36 10.25
N ALA A 473 38.30 27.27 9.65
CA ALA A 473 38.83 25.93 9.90
C ALA A 473 40.26 25.75 9.37
N ALA A 474 41.05 24.90 10.02
CA ALA A 474 42.43 24.60 9.58
C ALA A 474 42.47 23.98 8.18
N LYS A 475 41.42 23.23 7.82
CA LYS A 475 41.15 22.73 6.46
C LYS A 475 39.67 22.98 6.14
N PRO A 476 39.33 24.12 5.53
CA PRO A 476 37.95 24.41 5.15
C PRO A 476 37.40 23.37 4.18
N TYR A 477 36.11 23.05 4.31
CA TYR A 477 35.37 22.28 3.33
C TYR A 477 35.44 22.95 1.96
N PRO A 478 35.90 22.24 0.91
CA PRO A 478 36.05 22.80 -0.42
C PRO A 478 34.71 22.84 -1.17
N ILE A 479 34.08 24.02 -1.19
CA ILE A 479 32.81 24.26 -1.89
C ILE A 479 33.07 24.43 -3.40
N ASN A 480 32.21 23.84 -4.25
CA ASN A 480 32.26 23.96 -5.73
C ASN A 480 33.57 23.50 -6.38
N THR A 481 34.28 22.54 -5.79
CA THR A 481 35.53 22.02 -6.36
C THR A 481 35.33 20.79 -7.23
N TYR A 482 34.18 20.11 -7.12
CA TYR A 482 33.88 18.96 -7.96
C TYR A 482 33.47 19.41 -9.36
N TYR A 483 34.04 18.74 -10.36
CA TYR A 483 33.61 18.83 -11.74
C TYR A 483 33.73 17.46 -12.39
N TYR A 484 32.89 17.23 -13.39
CA TYR A 484 32.86 16.00 -14.16
C TYR A 484 33.15 16.33 -15.62
N ASP A 485 34.17 15.71 -16.20
CA ASP A 485 34.40 15.76 -17.64
C ASP A 485 33.39 14.80 -18.27
N ASP A 486 32.33 15.34 -18.85
CA ASP A 486 31.39 14.53 -19.62
C ASP A 486 32.07 14.12 -20.93
N PRO A 487 32.37 12.82 -21.13
CA PRO A 487 33.04 12.36 -22.35
C PRO A 487 32.19 12.52 -23.60
N GLU A 488 30.87 12.73 -23.47
CA GLU A 488 29.94 13.03 -24.57
C GLU A 488 29.82 14.53 -24.84
N ASP A 489 30.41 15.38 -23.98
CA ASP A 489 30.42 16.82 -24.13
C ASP A 489 31.47 17.27 -25.15
N THR A 490 31.04 17.40 -26.40
CA THR A 490 31.85 17.88 -27.52
C THR A 490 32.01 19.41 -27.55
N SER A 491 31.54 20.13 -26.52
CA SER A 491 31.68 21.59 -26.45
C SER A 491 33.12 22.02 -26.14
N THR A 492 33.89 22.21 -27.21
CA THR A 492 35.20 22.86 -27.12
C THR A 492 35.01 24.39 -27.15
N ILE A 493 35.26 25.02 -25.99
CA ILE A 493 36.03 26.27 -25.76
C ILE A 493 35.73 26.69 -24.31
N SER A 494 36.67 26.46 -23.39
CA SER A 494 36.72 27.20 -22.13
C SER A 494 37.68 28.38 -22.30
N THR A 495 37.16 29.60 -22.22
CA THR A 495 37.94 30.74 -21.74
C THR A 495 37.72 30.88 -20.23
N PRO A 496 38.66 31.48 -19.49
CA PRO A 496 38.54 31.73 -18.05
C PRO A 496 37.26 32.47 -17.60
N GLU A 497 36.50 33.06 -18.52
CA GLU A 497 35.19 33.69 -18.24
C GLU A 497 34.09 32.67 -17.87
N PHE A 498 34.18 31.41 -18.31
CA PHE A 498 33.19 30.38 -17.94
C PHE A 498 33.30 29.96 -16.46
N LEU A 499 34.52 29.91 -15.91
CA LEU A 499 34.74 29.67 -14.48
C LEU A 499 34.17 30.80 -13.61
N GLN A 500 34.06 32.02 -14.15
CA GLN A 500 33.46 33.16 -13.46
C GLN A 500 31.93 33.05 -13.39
N HIS A 501 31.31 32.30 -14.30
CA HIS A 501 29.88 31.98 -14.27
C HIS A 501 29.50 30.85 -13.29
N GLN A 502 30.40 30.31 -12.45
CA GLN A 502 30.02 29.45 -11.32
C GLN A 502 29.99 30.19 -9.97
N ALA A 503 30.37 31.47 -9.94
CA ALA A 503 30.50 32.27 -8.72
C ALA A 503 29.19 32.93 -8.21
N VAL A 504 28.08 32.74 -8.92
CA VAL A 504 26.75 33.22 -8.50
C VAL A 504 25.70 32.12 -8.68
N ARG A 505 25.00 31.81 -7.59
CA ARG A 505 23.85 30.92 -7.53
C ARG A 505 22.56 31.73 -7.43
N ILE A 506 21.50 31.23 -8.06
CA ILE A 506 20.15 31.77 -7.98
C ILE A 506 19.15 30.64 -7.73
N TYR A 507 18.25 30.78 -6.78
CA TYR A 507 17.25 29.75 -6.45
C TYR A 507 16.06 30.36 -5.69
N PRO A 508 14.88 29.71 -5.68
CA PRO A 508 14.50 28.66 -6.62
C PRO A 508 14.46 29.22 -8.06
N ASN A 509 14.67 28.37 -9.04
CA ASN A 509 14.50 28.72 -10.45
C ASN A 509 13.84 27.52 -11.14
N PRO A 510 12.53 27.54 -11.42
CA PRO A 510 11.65 28.73 -11.42
C PRO A 510 11.35 29.34 -10.04
N ALA A 511 11.06 30.65 -10.01
CA ALA A 511 10.70 31.40 -8.80
C ALA A 511 9.28 31.96 -8.88
N SER A 512 8.47 31.80 -7.83
CA SER A 512 7.13 32.36 -7.73
C SER A 512 7.06 33.64 -6.89
N ASP A 513 7.78 33.68 -5.77
CA ASP A 513 7.69 34.78 -4.79
C ASP A 513 9.03 35.48 -4.57
N ILE A 514 10.05 34.73 -4.15
CA ILE A 514 11.38 35.26 -3.80
C ILE A 514 12.45 34.50 -4.58
N LEU A 515 13.28 35.23 -5.32
CA LEU A 515 14.49 34.73 -5.94
C LEU A 515 15.69 35.08 -5.04
N TYR A 516 16.33 34.08 -4.48
CA TYR A 516 17.57 34.26 -3.73
C TYR A 516 18.78 34.26 -4.65
N ILE A 517 19.76 35.09 -4.32
CA ILE A 517 21.02 35.27 -5.05
C ILE A 517 22.15 35.10 -4.04
N SER A 518 23.13 34.25 -4.35
CA SER A 518 24.32 34.03 -3.52
C SER A 518 25.58 34.09 -4.38
N SER A 519 26.64 34.73 -3.88
CA SER A 519 27.91 34.88 -4.57
C SER A 519 29.11 34.78 -3.62
N ASP A 520 30.28 34.47 -4.17
CA ASP A 520 31.57 34.48 -3.45
C ASP A 520 32.10 35.91 -3.17
N ARG A 521 31.46 36.93 -3.75
CA ARG A 521 31.86 38.34 -3.66
C ARG A 521 30.67 39.22 -3.33
N VAL A 522 30.96 40.40 -2.76
CA VAL A 522 29.96 41.43 -2.50
C VAL A 522 29.33 41.89 -3.82
N ILE A 523 28.00 41.88 -3.84
CA ILE A 523 27.17 42.37 -4.94
C ILE A 523 26.81 43.81 -4.61
N ASN A 524 27.17 44.76 -5.49
CA ASN A 524 26.84 46.18 -5.34
C ASN A 524 25.42 46.49 -5.85
N GLN A 525 25.03 45.86 -6.97
CA GLN A 525 23.75 46.12 -7.61
C GLN A 525 23.24 44.87 -8.30
N VAL A 526 21.92 44.68 -8.27
CA VAL A 526 21.20 43.69 -9.05
C VAL A 526 20.12 44.38 -9.87
N SER A 527 20.05 44.05 -11.15
CA SER A 527 19.06 44.55 -12.09
C SER A 527 18.40 43.37 -12.81
N VAL A 528 17.08 43.33 -12.88
CA VAL A 528 16.32 42.33 -13.65
C VAL A 528 15.84 42.96 -14.95
N TYR A 529 16.04 42.26 -16.05
CA TYR A 529 15.58 42.63 -17.38
C TYR A 529 14.59 41.61 -17.91
N ASN A 530 13.54 42.07 -18.57
CA ASN A 530 12.71 41.18 -19.39
C ASN A 530 13.47 40.76 -20.67
N ILE A 531 12.94 39.79 -21.42
CA ILE A 531 13.55 39.33 -22.69
C ILE A 531 13.67 40.42 -23.77
N LEU A 532 12.94 41.52 -23.64
CA LEU A 532 13.04 42.68 -24.55
C LEU A 532 14.15 43.66 -24.12
N GLY A 533 14.89 43.35 -23.05
CA GLY A 533 15.98 44.16 -22.53
C GLY A 533 15.55 45.37 -21.70
N SER A 534 14.27 45.45 -21.32
CA SER A 534 13.78 46.51 -20.42
C SER A 534 14.03 46.12 -18.97
N GLU A 535 14.62 47.03 -18.19
CA GLU A 535 14.82 46.85 -16.74
C GLU A 535 13.46 46.88 -16.03
N VAL A 536 13.14 45.82 -15.29
CA VAL A 536 11.88 45.67 -14.55
C VAL A 536 12.06 45.78 -13.04
N LEU A 537 13.25 45.44 -12.52
CA LEU A 537 13.62 45.60 -11.11
C LEU A 537 15.08 46.04 -10.99
N SER A 538 15.40 46.84 -9.97
CA SER A 538 16.78 47.15 -9.60
C SER A 538 16.94 47.41 -8.11
N TYR A 539 17.95 46.80 -7.50
CA TYR A 539 18.25 46.88 -6.08
C TYR A 539 19.76 47.08 -5.86
N TYR A 540 20.12 47.86 -4.85
CA TYR A 540 21.51 47.95 -4.38
C TYR A 540 21.73 47.00 -3.22
N SER A 541 22.89 46.33 -3.21
CA SER A 541 23.31 45.44 -2.13
C SER A 541 24.73 45.83 -1.68
N GLY A 542 25.08 45.46 -0.46
CA GLY A 542 26.46 45.51 0.07
C GLY A 542 26.90 44.15 0.60
N ASN A 543 26.13 43.10 0.31
CA ASN A 543 26.31 41.75 0.80
C ASN A 543 26.65 40.82 -0.37
N ASN A 544 27.19 39.66 -0.05
CA ASN A 544 27.44 38.59 -1.01
C ASN A 544 26.22 37.66 -1.21
N SER A 545 25.12 37.92 -0.49
CA SER A 545 23.83 37.26 -0.70
C SER A 545 22.67 38.24 -0.58
N MET A 546 21.55 37.95 -1.25
CA MET A 546 20.32 38.73 -1.16
C MET A 546 19.08 37.94 -1.55
N ALA A 547 17.93 38.38 -1.05
CA ALA A 547 16.60 37.92 -1.47
C ALA A 547 15.97 39.00 -2.35
N LEU A 548 15.47 38.61 -3.52
CA LEU A 548 14.83 39.47 -4.50
C LEU A 548 13.35 39.10 -4.58
N ASP A 549 12.46 40.02 -4.23
CA ASP A 549 11.02 39.84 -4.44
C ASP A 549 10.71 39.91 -5.94
N VAL A 550 10.16 38.81 -6.46
CA VAL A 550 9.78 38.64 -7.86
C VAL A 550 8.29 38.33 -8.02
N ALA A 551 7.51 38.36 -6.93
CA ALA A 551 6.09 37.97 -6.93
C ALA A 551 5.22 38.82 -7.88
N GLU A 552 5.62 40.06 -8.16
CA GLU A 552 4.92 40.96 -9.07
C GLU A 552 5.36 40.84 -10.54
N LEU A 553 6.37 40.01 -10.83
CA LEU A 553 6.80 39.75 -12.20
C LEU A 553 5.80 38.83 -12.91
N GLN A 554 5.55 39.08 -14.19
CA GLN A 554 4.75 38.16 -14.99
C GLN A 554 5.52 36.87 -15.25
N SER A 555 4.80 35.75 -15.31
CA SER A 555 5.35 34.45 -15.70
C SER A 555 6.17 34.55 -16.99
N GLY A 556 7.41 34.07 -16.99
CA GLY A 556 8.30 34.16 -18.14
C GLY A 556 9.79 34.20 -17.82
N ASN A 557 10.61 34.37 -18.86
CA ASN A 557 12.06 34.41 -18.76
C ASN A 557 12.58 35.82 -18.45
N TYR A 558 13.56 35.90 -17.56
CA TYR A 558 14.22 37.14 -17.18
C TYR A 558 15.75 37.00 -17.17
N ILE A 559 16.43 38.12 -17.38
CA ILE A 559 17.89 38.23 -17.27
C ILE A 559 18.22 39.05 -16.04
N LEU A 560 18.88 38.41 -15.08
CA LEU A 560 19.47 39.04 -13.91
C LEU A 560 20.88 39.54 -14.27
N ARG A 561 21.16 40.82 -14.06
CA ARG A 561 22.50 41.41 -14.12
C ARG A 561 22.94 41.79 -12.71
N MET A 562 24.13 41.38 -12.33
CA MET A 562 24.75 41.72 -11.04
C MET A 562 26.03 42.50 -11.28
N GLU A 563 26.21 43.61 -10.58
CA GLU A 563 27.45 44.36 -10.53
C GLU A 563 28.16 44.09 -9.21
N MET A 564 29.39 43.59 -9.27
CA MET A 564 30.17 43.15 -8.12
C MET A 564 31.05 44.28 -7.57
N ALA A 565 31.51 44.15 -6.33
CA ALA A 565 32.37 45.15 -5.67
C ALA A 565 33.67 45.50 -6.42
N ASN A 566 34.18 44.60 -7.27
CA ASN A 566 35.35 44.85 -8.10
C ASN A 566 35.03 45.50 -9.47
N GLY A 567 33.77 45.87 -9.71
CA GLY A 567 33.29 46.44 -10.97
C GLY A 567 32.94 45.42 -12.06
N ASN A 568 33.11 44.12 -11.81
CA ASN A 568 32.72 43.09 -12.77
C ASN A 568 31.20 42.97 -12.85
N LYS A 569 30.69 42.69 -14.06
CA LYS A 569 29.27 42.44 -14.29
C LYS A 569 29.04 40.97 -14.61
N MET A 570 28.08 40.35 -13.93
CA MET A 570 27.68 38.96 -14.14
C MET A 570 26.22 38.87 -14.55
N TYR A 571 25.87 37.83 -15.31
CA TYR A 571 24.53 37.65 -15.85
C TYR A 571 24.00 36.24 -15.57
N ARG A 572 22.70 36.14 -15.24
CA ARG A 572 21.97 34.88 -15.06
C ARG A 572 20.60 34.94 -15.72
N ARG A 573 20.14 33.82 -16.25
CA ARG A 573 18.73 33.66 -16.64
C ARG A 573 17.98 33.02 -15.47
N PHE A 574 16.79 33.52 -15.16
CA PHE A 574 15.84 32.82 -14.31
C PHE A 574 14.44 32.86 -14.92
N VAL A 575 13.59 31.95 -14.49
CA VAL A 575 12.18 31.82 -14.88
C VAL A 575 11.34 32.26 -13.69
N CYS A 576 10.38 33.15 -13.94
CA CYS A 576 9.32 33.46 -12.98
C CYS A 576 8.09 32.63 -13.35
N ASP A 577 7.48 31.96 -12.39
CA ASP A 577 6.30 31.09 -12.61
C ASP A 577 4.98 31.80 -12.35
#